data_AF-A0AAQ4CQU9-F1
#
_entry.id   AF-A0AAQ4CQU9-F1
#
_cell.length_a   1.000
_cell.length_b   1.000
_cell.length_c   1.000
_cell.angle_alpha   90.00
_cell.angle_beta   90.00
_cell.angle_gamma   90.00
#
_symmetry.space_group_name_H-M   'P 1'
#
loop_
_entity.id
_entity.type
_entity.pdbx_description
1 polymer ?
#
loop_
_entity_poly.entity_id
_entity_poly.type
_entity_poly.pdbx_seq_one_letter_code
_entity_poly.pdbx_strand_id
1 'polypeptide(L)'
;MSENEGWTLHKGLINVSDTIVYILGWVILLLGFGIDVIGVQSHNANIVAIGIAVNWIGILIGIFSGVIGNRRIPPGYGEHG
;
A
#
# COMPACT_ATOMS: atom_id res chain seq x y z
N MET A 1 -33.76 -4.01 -19.97
CA MET A 1 -32.71 -2.98 -19.87
C MET A 1 -31.66 -3.52 -18.91
N SER A 2 -30.41 -3.57 -19.37
CA SER A 2 -29.33 -4.36 -18.79
C SER A 2 -28.84 -3.81 -17.44
N GLU A 3 -28.77 -4.69 -16.43
CA GLU A 3 -28.22 -4.48 -15.07
C GLU A 3 -26.75 -3.99 -14.99
N ASN A 4 -26.12 -3.67 -16.12
CA ASN A 4 -24.70 -3.28 -16.20
C ASN A 4 -24.46 -1.76 -16.28
N GLU A 5 -25.49 -0.91 -16.31
CA GLU A 5 -25.34 0.54 -16.53
C GLU A 5 -25.11 1.38 -15.24
N GLY A 6 -25.13 0.76 -14.06
CA GLY A 6 -25.09 1.48 -12.77
C GLY A 6 -23.74 1.55 -12.05
N TRP A 7 -22.67 0.99 -12.61
CA TRP A 7 -21.35 0.99 -11.95
C TRP A 7 -20.55 2.23 -12.34
N THR A 8 -20.86 3.36 -11.75
CA THR A 8 -20.03 4.56 -11.85
C THR A 8 -18.79 4.38 -10.96
N LEU A 9 -17.63 4.18 -11.59
CA LEU A 9 -16.33 4.29 -10.90
C LEU A 9 -16.23 5.69 -10.29
N HIS A 10 -16.26 5.76 -8.95
CA HIS A 10 -16.00 6.99 -8.22
C HIS A 10 -14.51 7.35 -8.38
N LYS A 11 -14.18 8.06 -9.46
CA LYS A 11 -12.80 8.46 -9.79
C LYS A 11 -12.26 9.56 -8.85
N GLY A 12 -13.13 10.24 -8.10
CA GLY A 12 -12.80 11.43 -7.30
C GLY A 12 -12.33 11.14 -5.88
N LEU A 13 -12.73 10.01 -5.30
CA LEU A 13 -12.11 9.50 -4.08
C LEU A 13 -10.92 8.64 -4.52
N ILE A 14 -9.86 9.27 -5.04
CA ILE A 14 -8.52 8.66 -4.94
C ILE A 14 -8.39 8.36 -3.46
N ASN A 15 -8.56 7.08 -3.12
CA ASN A 15 -8.93 6.62 -1.81
C ASN A 15 -7.84 7.12 -0.87
N VAL A 16 -8.10 8.16 -0.07
CA VAL A 16 -7.07 8.80 0.77
C VAL A 16 -6.40 7.74 1.65
N SER A 17 -7.16 6.72 2.03
CA SER A 17 -6.66 5.51 2.68
C SER A 17 -5.63 4.74 1.85
N ASP A 18 -5.84 4.53 0.56
CA ASP A 18 -4.89 3.87 -0.35
C ASP A 18 -3.61 4.70 -0.52
N THR A 19 -3.74 6.01 -0.72
CA THR A 19 -2.57 6.92 -0.80
C THR A 19 -1.77 6.91 0.51
N ILE A 20 -2.44 6.89 1.68
CA ILE A 20 -1.77 6.78 2.98
C ILE A 20 -1.06 5.43 3.11
N VAL A 21 -1.71 4.33 2.73
CA VAL A 21 -1.13 2.98 2.78
C VAL A 21 0.08 2.87 1.85
N TYR A 22 0.00 3.47 0.65
CA TYR A 22 1.10 3.58 -0.29
C TYR A 22 2.29 4.34 0.31
N ILE A 23 2.05 5.52 0.90
CA ILE A 23 3.09 6.31 1.58
C ILE A 23 3.71 5.52 2.74
N LEU A 24 2.90 4.82 3.53
CA LEU A 24 3.41 3.97 4.63
C LEU A 24 4.31 2.85 4.10
N GLY A 25 3.98 2.23 2.96
CA GLY A 25 4.84 1.27 2.28
C GLY A 25 6.22 1.84 1.97
N TRP A 26 6.28 3.07 1.44
CA TRP A 26 7.55 3.77 1.16
C TRP A 26 8.34 4.11 2.42
N VAL A 27 7.68 4.55 3.49
CA VAL A 27 8.34 4.83 4.76
C VAL A 27 9.01 3.56 5.30
N ILE A 28 8.31 2.42 5.23
CA ILE A 28 8.84 1.12 5.68
C ILE A 28 10.04 0.69 4.81
N LEU A 29 9.99 0.89 3.49
CA LEU A 29 11.13 0.64 2.59
C LEU A 29 12.35 1.49 2.95
N LEU A 30 12.15 2.78 3.24
CA LEU A 30 13.25 3.66 3.64
C LEU A 30 13.88 3.22 4.97
N LEU A 31 13.06 2.76 5.92
CA LEU A 31 13.54 2.21 7.19
C LEU A 31 14.34 0.91 6.98
N GLY A 32 13.84 -0.02 6.17
CA GLY A 32 14.54 -1.27 5.87
C GLY A 32 15.87 -1.02 5.14
N PHE A 33 15.90 -0.09 4.18
CA PHE A 33 17.14 0.37 3.55
C PHE A 33 18.15 0.95 4.55
N GLY A 34 17.69 1.76 5.51
CA GLY A 34 18.54 2.29 6.58
C GLY A 34 19.16 1.17 7.44
N ILE A 35 18.37 0.15 7.78
CA ILE A 35 18.85 -1.03 8.52
C ILE A 35 19.89 -1.80 7.69
N ASP A 36 19.65 -1.99 6.39
CA ASP A 36 20.60 -2.65 5.49
C ASP A 36 21.93 -1.91 5.43
N VAL A 37 21.92 -0.58 5.32
CA VAL A 37 23.14 0.25 5.33
C VAL A 37 23.93 0.05 6.63
N ILE A 38 23.25 0.06 7.78
CA ILE A 38 23.87 -0.21 9.08
C ILE A 38 24.44 -1.63 9.12
N GLY A 39 23.71 -2.62 8.61
CA GLY A 39 24.13 -4.01 8.54
C GLY A 39 25.38 -4.21 7.68
N VAL A 40 25.44 -3.57 6.51
CA VAL A 40 26.61 -3.61 5.62
C VAL A 40 27.82 -2.93 6.27
N GLN A 41 27.64 -1.74 6.87
CA GLN A 41 28.73 -1.04 7.55
C GLN A 41 29.30 -1.84 8.73
N SER A 42 28.43 -2.50 9.49
CA SER A 42 28.80 -3.37 10.61
C SER A 42 29.25 -4.77 10.18
N HIS A 43 29.28 -5.08 8.88
CA HIS A 43 29.58 -6.40 8.33
C HIS A 43 28.77 -7.52 8.97
N ASN A 44 27.52 -7.23 9.34
CA ASN A 44 26.65 -8.12 10.08
C ASN A 44 25.50 -8.60 9.19
N ALA A 45 25.62 -9.84 8.71
CA ALA A 45 24.62 -10.47 7.84
C ALA A 45 23.23 -10.59 8.49
N ASN A 46 23.15 -10.71 9.83
CA ASN A 46 21.86 -10.80 10.51
C ASN A 46 21.11 -9.47 10.47
N ILE A 47 21.82 -8.35 10.57
CA ILE A 47 21.19 -7.02 10.49
C ILE A 47 20.68 -6.76 9.07
N VAL A 48 21.47 -7.13 8.05
CA VAL A 48 21.04 -7.07 6.65
C VAL A 48 19.82 -7.97 6.40
N ALA A 49 19.78 -9.18 6.98
CA ALA A 49 18.60 -10.05 6.85
C ALA A 49 17.33 -9.42 7.45
N ILE A 50 17.46 -8.68 8.55
CA ILE A 50 16.34 -7.92 9.15
C ILE A 50 15.90 -6.79 8.23
N GLY A 51 16.83 -6.00 7.68
CA GLY A 51 16.50 -4.91 6.76
C GLY A 51 15.80 -5.39 5.49
N ILE A 52 16.26 -6.51 4.91
CA ILE A 52 15.58 -7.19 3.80
C ILE A 52 14.16 -7.62 4.19
N ALA A 53 13.95 -8.22 5.37
CA ALA A 53 12.62 -8.63 5.82
C ALA A 53 11.67 -7.43 5.98
N VAL A 54 12.16 -6.33 6.54
CA VAL A 54 11.40 -5.07 6.66
C VAL A 54 11.06 -4.50 5.29
N ASN A 55 12.00 -4.54 4.33
CA ASN A 55 11.76 -4.11 2.96
C ASN A 55 10.64 -4.91 2.30
N TRP A 56 10.62 -6.24 2.46
CA TRP A 56 9.55 -7.08 1.93
C TRP A 56 8.16 -6.71 2.48
N ILE A 57 8.07 -6.32 3.76
CA ILE A 57 6.82 -5.82 4.35
C ILE A 57 6.38 -4.54 3.63
N GLY A 58 7.31 -3.60 3.41
CA GLY A 58 7.04 -2.35 2.68
C GLY A 58 6.56 -2.59 1.24
N ILE A 59 7.21 -3.51 0.51
CA ILE A 59 6.81 -3.92 -0.84
C ILE A 59 5.38 -4.47 -0.84
N LEU A 60 5.07 -5.40 0.08
CA LEU A 60 3.74 -6.01 0.15
C LEU A 60 2.68 -4.93 0.41
N ILE A 61 2.93 -4.03 1.36
CA ILE A 61 2.01 -2.92 1.66
C ILE A 61 1.79 -2.03 0.43
N GLY A 62 2.86 -1.66 -0.28
CA GLY A 62 2.76 -0.84 -1.48
C GLY A 62 2.01 -1.52 -2.63
N ILE A 63 2.19 -2.82 -2.84
CA ILE A 63 1.48 -3.60 -3.87
C ILE A 63 0.00 -3.76 -3.51
N PHE A 64 -0.31 -4.04 -2.24
CA PHE A 64 -1.68 -4.27 -1.81
C PHE A 64 -2.50 -2.99 -1.61
N SER A 65 -1.87 -1.82 -1.54
CA SER A 65 -2.59 -0.54 -1.48
C SER A 65 -3.55 -0.39 -2.67
N GLY A 66 -3.04 -0.61 -3.90
CA GLY A 66 -3.85 -0.50 -5.12
C GLY A 66 -4.97 -1.55 -5.26
N VAL A 67 -4.90 -2.65 -4.52
CA VAL A 67 -5.97 -3.67 -4.47
C VAL A 67 -7.15 -3.20 -3.62
N ILE A 68 -6.90 -2.38 -2.58
CA ILE A 68 -7.93 -1.86 -1.67
C ILE A 68 -8.76 -0.77 -2.38
N GLY A 69 -8.17 0.01 -3.28
CA GLY A 69 -8.86 1.00 -4.10
C GLY A 69 -9.89 0.44 -5.09
N ASN A 70 -9.85 -0.87 -5.38
CA ASN A 70 -10.78 -1.51 -6.32
C ASN A 70 -11.98 -2.21 -5.63
N ARG A 71 -12.27 -1.88 -4.37
CA ARG A 71 -13.46 -2.40 -3.68
C ARG A 71 -14.72 -1.79 -4.31
N ARG A 72 -15.45 -2.63 -5.05
CA ARG A 72 -16.81 -2.36 -5.50
C ARG A 72 -17.70 -2.13 -4.26
N ILE A 73 -18.12 -0.88 -4.08
CA ILE A 73 -19.10 -0.53 -3.06
C ILE A 73 -20.45 -1.07 -3.54
N PRO A 74 -21.24 -1.76 -2.69
CA PRO A 74 -22.56 -2.22 -3.08
C PRO A 74 -23.47 -1.04 -3.47
N PRO A 75 -24.35 -1.21 -4.47
CA PRO A 75 -25.27 -0.16 -4.89
C PRO A 75 -26.19 0.22 -3.72
N GLY A 76 -26.25 1.52 -3.39
CA GLY A 76 -27.05 2.05 -2.27
C GLY A 76 -26.25 2.78 -1.19
N TYR A 77 -24.91 2.69 -1.20
CA TYR A 77 -24.01 3.45 -0.31
C TYR A 77 -23.50 4.75 -0.98
N GLY A 78 -24.38 5.39 -1.77
CA GLY A 78 -24.13 6.72 -2.33
C GLY A 78 -24.57 7.78 -1.32
N GLU A 79 -23.60 8.56 -0.87
CA GLU A 79 -23.68 9.73 -0.01
C GLU A 79 -24.99 10.52 -0.17
N HIS A 80 -25.80 10.60 0.90
CA HIS A 80 -26.66 11.76 1.09
C HIS A 80 -25.74 12.96 1.31
N GLY A 81 -25.83 13.93 0.40
CA GLY A 81 -25.22 15.26 0.57
C GLY A 81 -25.76 16.00 1.78
#